data_AF-A0A7S0ZUV7-F1
#
_entry.id   AF-A0A7S0ZUV7-F1
#
_cell.length_a   1.000
_cell.length_b   1.000
_cell.length_c   1.000
_cell.angle_alpha   90.00
_cell.angle_beta   90.00
_cell.angle_gamma   90.00
#
_symmetry.space_group_name_H-M   'P 1'
#
loop_
_entity.id
_entity.type
_entity.pdbx_description
1 polymer ?
#
loop_
_entity_poly.entity_id
_entity_poly.type
_entity_poly.pdbx_seq_one_letter_code
_entity_poly.pdbx_strand_id
1 'polypeptide(L)'
;KRTFSTETMETMEEKLYAKYHTNEALIEALDEGSTALLRGDWLVRWSQGGHLLPRRQDLPEAAFWNVEDLEVGKSIIRDVHTSQEINVIAISYCWFSVEHPDPSGVQLQLIAAALEAYHQSTRQWTTPNTAVFLDWCSFYQRPRVGDEEAMFKKALQHTNIWYANAKTKVWCLTTVAEGVREYDMRGWPRFEKAVSQLVHDQGDAISIANVSKGQTWVDIERMGKMSQEAPLHP
;
A
#
# COMPACT_ATOMS: atom_id res chain seq x y z
N LYS A 1 -24.56 -31.53 14.98
CA LYS A 1 -24.12 -31.63 13.56
C LYS A 1 -24.88 -30.58 12.78
N ARG A 2 -24.28 -29.41 12.52
CA ARG A 2 -24.92 -28.35 11.71
C ARG A 2 -24.71 -28.70 10.24
N THR A 3 -25.80 -29.02 9.55
CA THR A 3 -25.83 -29.17 8.10
C THR A 3 -25.70 -27.77 7.50
N PHE A 4 -24.47 -27.31 7.26
CA PHE A 4 -24.23 -26.16 6.39
C PHE A 4 -24.57 -26.62 4.96
N SER A 5 -25.50 -25.94 4.29
CA SER A 5 -25.89 -26.30 2.91
C SER A 5 -24.80 -25.90 1.92
N THR A 6 -24.62 -26.69 0.87
CA THR A 6 -23.64 -26.44 -0.21
C THR A 6 -23.79 -25.05 -0.83
N GLU A 7 -25.03 -24.60 -1.03
CA GLU A 7 -25.37 -23.26 -1.55
C GLU A 7 -24.91 -22.12 -0.61
N THR A 8 -24.96 -22.33 0.71
CA THR A 8 -24.41 -21.35 1.68
C THR A 8 -22.88 -21.32 1.65
N MET A 9 -22.25 -22.44 1.27
CA MET A 9 -20.80 -22.55 1.18
C MET A 9 -20.27 -21.90 -0.12
N GLU A 10 -20.91 -22.17 -1.25
CA GLU A 10 -20.60 -21.55 -2.56
C GLU A 10 -20.74 -20.02 -2.48
N THR A 11 -21.83 -19.52 -1.88
CA THR A 11 -22.03 -18.07 -1.69
C THR A 11 -21.02 -17.43 -0.72
N MET A 12 -20.46 -18.18 0.22
CA MET A 12 -19.38 -17.69 1.10
C MET A 12 -18.05 -17.63 0.36
N GLU A 13 -17.75 -18.65 -0.45
CA GLU A 13 -16.54 -18.72 -1.27
C GLU A 13 -16.50 -17.58 -2.29
N GLU A 14 -17.61 -17.33 -2.99
CA GLU A 14 -17.75 -16.20 -3.93
C GLU A 14 -17.50 -14.85 -3.25
N LYS A 15 -18.04 -14.64 -2.04
CA LYS A 15 -17.83 -13.41 -1.27
C LYS A 15 -16.37 -13.25 -0.85
N LEU A 16 -15.73 -14.33 -0.39
CA LEU A 16 -14.32 -14.31 -0.01
C LEU A 16 -13.42 -14.07 -1.22
N TYR A 17 -13.72 -14.71 -2.35
CA TYR A 17 -13.00 -14.49 -3.59
C TYR A 17 -13.12 -13.02 -4.03
N ALA A 18 -14.34 -12.48 -4.10
CA ALA A 18 -14.58 -11.09 -4.45
C ALA A 18 -13.81 -10.12 -3.53
N LYS A 19 -13.84 -10.35 -2.21
CA LYS A 19 -13.12 -9.54 -1.21
C LYS A 19 -11.64 -9.32 -1.57
N TYR A 20 -10.96 -10.32 -2.12
CA TYR A 20 -9.52 -10.23 -2.45
C TYR A 20 -9.22 -10.09 -3.94
N HIS A 21 -10.21 -10.17 -4.84
CA HIS A 21 -9.98 -10.12 -6.29
C HIS A 21 -10.72 -8.99 -6.99
N THR A 22 -11.39 -8.13 -6.22
CA THR A 22 -12.15 -6.99 -6.73
C THR A 22 -11.92 -5.77 -5.83
N ASN A 23 -12.30 -4.58 -6.28
CA ASN A 23 -12.09 -3.34 -5.54
C ASN A 23 -13.09 -3.12 -4.40
N GLU A 24 -14.13 -3.95 -4.29
CA GLU A 24 -15.23 -3.82 -3.33
C GLU A 24 -14.72 -3.63 -1.90
N ALA A 25 -13.78 -4.46 -1.46
CA ALA A 25 -13.21 -4.36 -0.12
C ALA A 25 -12.23 -3.18 0.06
N LEU A 26 -11.66 -2.67 -1.04
CA LEU A 26 -10.86 -1.44 -1.01
C LEU A 26 -11.77 -0.23 -0.80
N ILE A 27 -12.97 -0.20 -1.41
CA ILE A 27 -13.97 0.85 -1.19
C ILE A 27 -14.39 0.86 0.29
N GLU A 28 -14.73 -0.32 0.84
CA GLU A 28 -15.10 -0.45 2.26
C GLU A 28 -13.98 0.07 3.18
N ALA A 29 -12.71 -0.12 2.81
CA ALA A 29 -11.57 0.35 3.58
C ALA A 29 -11.35 1.88 3.52
N LEU A 30 -11.86 2.53 2.46
CA LEU A 30 -11.85 3.99 2.28
C LEU A 30 -13.07 4.67 2.89
N ASP A 31 -14.12 3.90 3.18
CA ASP A 31 -15.40 4.40 3.64
C ASP A 31 -15.28 5.28 4.90
N GLU A 32 -16.07 6.36 4.90
CA GLU A 32 -16.08 7.44 5.91
C GLU A 32 -14.69 8.08 6.15
N GLY A 33 -13.73 7.90 5.24
CA GLY A 33 -12.38 8.45 5.39
C GLY A 33 -11.57 7.78 6.50
N SER A 34 -11.91 6.56 6.92
CA SER A 34 -11.13 5.85 7.95
C SER A 34 -9.69 5.58 7.52
N THR A 35 -9.46 5.36 6.22
CA THR A 35 -8.14 5.30 5.58
C THR A 35 -8.00 6.40 4.54
N ALA A 36 -6.81 7.01 4.45
CA ALA A 36 -6.48 7.97 3.40
C ALA A 36 -5.39 7.43 2.47
N LEU A 37 -5.53 7.63 1.16
CA LEU A 37 -4.52 7.25 0.17
C LEU A 37 -3.78 8.49 -0.31
N LEU A 38 -2.44 8.43 -0.29
CA LEU A 38 -1.60 9.53 -0.73
C LEU A 38 -1.53 9.58 -2.26
N ARG A 39 -1.44 10.79 -2.81
CA ARG A 39 -1.11 10.98 -4.23
C ARG A 39 0.38 10.71 -4.42
N GLY A 40 0.73 9.74 -5.27
CA GLY A 40 2.14 9.36 -5.43
C GLY A 40 3.01 10.48 -5.99
N ASP A 41 2.50 11.30 -6.90
CA ASP A 41 3.21 12.49 -7.41
C ASP A 41 3.44 13.55 -6.34
N TRP A 42 2.52 13.67 -5.37
CA TRP A 42 2.70 14.54 -4.21
C TRP A 42 3.84 14.00 -3.34
N LEU A 43 3.87 12.69 -3.08
CA LEU A 43 4.90 12.06 -2.25
C LEU A 43 6.30 12.19 -2.88
N VAL A 44 6.40 12.07 -4.21
CA VAL A 44 7.64 12.33 -4.96
C VAL A 44 8.12 13.77 -4.75
N ARG A 45 7.25 14.76 -4.95
CA ARG A 45 7.58 16.18 -4.75
C ARG A 45 7.93 16.49 -3.29
N TRP A 46 7.24 15.88 -2.33
CA TRP A 46 7.51 16.02 -0.90
C TRP A 46 8.92 15.53 -0.54
N SER A 47 9.29 14.35 -1.05
CA SER A 47 10.63 13.79 -0.87
C SER A 47 11.73 14.68 -1.47
N GLN A 48 11.49 15.25 -2.66
CA GLN A 48 12.43 16.18 -3.32
C GLN A 48 12.67 17.47 -2.51
N GLY A 49 11.71 17.87 -1.67
CA GLY A 49 11.87 18.98 -0.72
C GLY A 49 12.74 18.67 0.50
N GLY A 50 13.21 17.42 0.66
CA GLY A 50 14.02 17.00 1.81
C GLY A 50 13.22 16.85 3.11
N HIS A 51 11.90 16.65 3.00
CA HIS A 51 11.02 16.46 4.15
C HIS A 51 11.06 15.01 4.68
N LEU A 52 10.60 14.80 5.90
CA LEU A 52 10.34 13.48 6.49
C LEU A 52 8.89 13.06 6.24
N LEU A 53 8.53 11.81 6.54
CA LEU A 53 7.15 11.33 6.50
C LEU A 53 6.34 11.91 7.68
N PRO A 54 5.42 12.88 7.48
CA PRO A 54 4.53 13.33 8.53
C PRO A 54 3.48 12.27 8.89
N ARG A 55 2.88 12.39 10.08
CA ARG A 55 1.67 11.65 10.43
C ARG A 55 0.54 12.08 9.50
N ARG A 56 -0.47 11.22 9.32
CA ARG A 56 -1.68 11.55 8.55
C ARG A 56 -2.25 12.94 8.88
N GLN A 57 -2.47 13.23 10.17
CA GLN A 57 -3.12 14.48 10.59
C GLN A 57 -2.24 15.73 10.47
N ASP A 58 -0.96 15.57 10.14
CA ASP A 58 -0.04 16.69 9.90
C ASP A 58 0.14 16.98 8.40
N LEU A 59 -0.49 16.18 7.52
CA LEU A 59 -0.45 16.35 6.07
C LEU A 59 -1.52 17.34 5.58
N PRO A 60 -1.22 18.15 4.55
CA PRO A 60 -2.25 18.95 3.89
C PRO A 60 -3.21 18.06 3.10
N GLU A 61 -4.45 18.51 2.90
CA GLU A 61 -5.47 17.78 2.12
C GLU A 61 -4.97 17.41 0.71
N ALA A 62 -4.21 18.29 0.07
CA ALA A 62 -3.63 18.05 -1.26
C ALA A 62 -2.64 16.88 -1.34
N ALA A 63 -2.22 16.31 -0.21
CA ALA A 63 -1.42 15.09 -0.16
C ALA A 63 -2.24 13.84 -0.48
N PHE A 64 -3.56 13.90 -0.36
CA PHE A 64 -4.45 12.75 -0.45
C PHE A 64 -5.33 12.78 -1.71
N TRP A 65 -5.77 11.60 -2.12
CA TRP A 65 -6.95 11.48 -2.99
C TRP A 65 -8.21 11.73 -2.18
N ASN A 66 -9.15 12.51 -2.72
CA ASN A 66 -10.51 12.54 -2.19
C ASN A 66 -11.26 11.32 -2.73
N VAL A 67 -12.10 10.69 -1.88
CA VAL A 67 -12.85 9.49 -2.29
C VAL A 67 -13.83 9.82 -3.41
N GLU A 68 -14.36 11.04 -3.42
CA GLU A 68 -15.27 11.57 -4.44
C GLU A 68 -14.61 11.71 -5.82
N ASP A 69 -13.27 11.80 -5.86
CA ASP A 69 -12.50 11.88 -7.09
C ASP A 69 -12.13 10.48 -7.65
N LEU A 70 -12.56 9.40 -6.98
CA LEU A 70 -12.28 8.02 -7.37
C LEU A 70 -13.54 7.34 -7.94
N GLU A 71 -13.52 7.06 -9.24
CA GLU A 71 -14.47 6.14 -9.87
C GLU A 71 -14.00 4.70 -9.64
N VAL A 72 -14.63 4.00 -8.69
CA VAL A 72 -14.25 2.63 -8.36
C VAL A 72 -15.15 1.62 -9.06
N GLY A 73 -14.63 0.97 -10.11
CA GLY A 73 -15.23 -0.21 -10.72
C GLY A 73 -14.71 -1.50 -10.08
N LYS A 74 -15.33 -2.65 -10.41
CA LYS A 74 -14.93 -3.97 -9.84
C LYS A 74 -13.45 -4.33 -10.03
N SER A 75 -12.87 -3.96 -11.17
CA SER A 75 -11.51 -4.37 -11.55
C SER A 75 -10.52 -3.22 -11.67
N ILE A 76 -11.01 -1.99 -11.76
CA ILE A 76 -10.21 -0.78 -12.04
C ILE A 76 -10.71 0.37 -11.19
N ILE A 77 -9.79 1.25 -10.78
CA ILE A 77 -10.10 2.54 -10.17
C ILE A 77 -9.67 3.62 -11.17
N ARG A 78 -10.49 4.64 -11.37
CA ARG A 78 -10.18 5.77 -12.24
C ARG A 78 -10.28 7.09 -11.50
N ASP A 79 -9.47 8.04 -11.90
CA ASP A 79 -9.66 9.45 -11.56
C ASP A 79 -10.88 9.97 -12.34
N VAL A 80 -11.87 10.49 -11.64
CA VAL A 80 -13.10 11.05 -12.25
C VAL A 80 -12.78 12.19 -13.21
N HIS A 81 -11.75 12.99 -12.93
CA HIS A 81 -11.43 14.19 -13.70
C HIS A 81 -10.64 13.89 -14.96
N THR A 82 -9.74 12.90 -14.91
CA THR A 82 -8.85 12.56 -16.03
C THR A 82 -9.23 11.27 -16.74
N SER A 83 -10.16 10.49 -16.19
CA SER A 83 -10.56 9.14 -16.63
C SER A 83 -9.40 8.13 -16.67
N GLN A 84 -8.25 8.48 -16.12
CA GLN A 84 -7.08 7.64 -16.09
C GLN A 84 -7.17 6.62 -14.98
N GLU A 85 -6.59 5.44 -15.24
CA GLU A 85 -6.53 4.39 -14.26
C GLU A 85 -5.57 4.75 -13.13
N ILE A 86 -5.99 4.48 -11.89
CA ILE A 86 -5.22 4.68 -10.68
C ILE A 86 -4.74 3.32 -10.20
N ASN A 87 -3.42 3.17 -10.10
CA ASN A 87 -2.82 2.00 -9.45
C ASN A 87 -2.76 2.24 -7.93
N VAL A 88 -3.35 1.34 -7.15
CA VAL A 88 -3.24 1.36 -5.68
C VAL A 88 -1.95 0.64 -5.28
N ILE A 89 -1.09 1.31 -4.53
CA ILE A 89 0.21 0.79 -4.11
C ILE A 89 0.26 0.76 -2.58
N ALA A 90 0.34 -0.42 -1.98
CA ALA A 90 0.60 -0.59 -0.56
C ALA A 90 2.11 -0.73 -0.31
N ILE A 91 2.62 0.06 0.64
CA ILE A 91 4.03 0.02 1.04
C ILE A 91 4.14 -0.79 2.32
N SER A 92 4.83 -1.93 2.26
CA SER A 92 5.22 -2.69 3.44
C SER A 92 6.66 -2.33 3.81
N TYR A 93 6.90 -1.92 5.05
CA TYR A 93 8.18 -1.36 5.46
C TYR A 93 8.39 -1.50 6.97
N CYS A 94 9.60 -1.19 7.43
CA CYS A 94 9.97 -1.35 8.84
C CYS A 94 9.99 -0.01 9.56
N TRP A 95 9.37 0.05 10.74
CA TRP A 95 9.61 1.14 11.67
C TRP A 95 11.05 1.06 12.21
N PHE A 96 11.82 2.13 11.99
CA PHE A 96 13.21 2.25 12.44
C PHE A 96 13.34 2.73 13.88
N SER A 97 12.32 3.40 14.42
CA SER A 97 12.23 3.77 15.83
C SER A 97 10.81 3.59 16.37
N VAL A 98 10.61 3.73 17.68
CA VAL A 98 9.28 3.65 18.30
C VAL A 98 8.47 4.92 18.02
N GLU A 99 9.17 6.05 17.92
CA GLU A 99 8.59 7.38 17.79
C GLU A 99 8.25 7.71 16.34
N HIS A 100 9.08 7.27 15.39
CA HIS A 100 8.96 7.61 13.99
C HIS A 100 9.40 6.45 13.08
N PRO A 101 8.62 6.12 12.03
CA PRO A 101 8.96 5.03 11.13
C PRO A 101 10.26 5.25 10.35
N ASP A 102 10.48 6.48 9.88
CA ASP A 102 11.61 6.86 9.01
C ASP A 102 12.30 8.15 9.50
N PRO A 103 13.00 8.12 10.64
CA PRO A 103 13.52 9.33 11.29
C PRO A 103 14.59 10.07 10.46
N SER A 104 15.21 9.41 9.48
CA SER A 104 16.21 9.98 8.59
C SER A 104 15.70 10.26 7.17
N GLY A 105 14.46 9.90 6.84
CA GLY A 105 13.87 10.13 5.51
C GLY A 105 14.37 9.17 4.43
N VAL A 106 15.14 8.14 4.78
CA VAL A 106 15.74 7.21 3.82
C VAL A 106 14.66 6.35 3.15
N GLN A 107 13.65 5.92 3.91
CA GLN A 107 12.56 5.11 3.34
C GLN A 107 11.72 5.96 2.37
N LEU A 108 11.42 7.21 2.71
CA LEU A 108 10.75 8.14 1.82
C LEU A 108 11.53 8.41 0.52
N GLN A 109 12.85 8.52 0.60
CA GLN A 109 13.69 8.68 -0.59
C GLN A 109 13.61 7.47 -1.53
N LEU A 110 13.65 6.26 -0.98
CA LEU A 110 13.52 5.02 -1.75
C LEU A 110 12.12 4.86 -2.36
N ILE A 111 11.07 5.13 -1.59
CA ILE A 111 9.67 5.11 -2.07
C ILE A 111 9.48 6.12 -3.20
N ALA A 112 9.96 7.35 -3.04
CA ALA A 112 9.85 8.40 -4.05
C ALA A 112 10.61 8.04 -5.34
N ALA A 113 11.82 7.48 -5.22
CA ALA A 113 12.58 7.04 -6.39
C ALA A 113 11.87 5.90 -7.15
N ALA A 114 11.23 4.96 -6.42
CA ALA A 114 10.45 3.89 -7.02
C ALA A 114 9.18 4.42 -7.72
N LEU A 115 8.46 5.34 -7.08
CA LEU A 115 7.28 6.01 -7.66
C LEU A 115 7.65 6.78 -8.93
N GLU A 116 8.73 7.58 -8.88
CA GLU A 116 9.22 8.34 -10.04
C GLU A 116 9.55 7.42 -11.22
N ALA A 117 10.28 6.33 -10.99
CA ALA A 117 10.58 5.33 -12.02
C ALA A 117 9.31 4.64 -12.56
N TYR A 118 8.38 4.29 -11.67
CA TYR A 118 7.10 3.67 -12.04
C TYR A 118 6.27 4.59 -12.93
N HIS A 119 6.09 5.86 -12.54
CA HIS A 119 5.36 6.87 -13.30
C HIS A 119 5.98 7.11 -14.68
N GLN A 120 7.32 7.10 -14.77
CA GLN A 120 8.01 7.24 -16.06
C GLN A 120 7.77 6.05 -17.00
N SER A 121 7.59 4.85 -16.45
CA SER A 121 7.37 3.62 -17.22
C SER A 121 5.95 3.47 -17.77
N THR A 122 4.98 4.04 -17.06
CA THR A 122 3.59 4.08 -17.52
C THR A 122 3.49 5.12 -18.63
N ARG A 123 3.29 4.67 -19.89
CA ARG A 123 3.24 5.51 -21.10
C ARG A 123 2.10 6.55 -21.14
N GLN A 124 1.41 6.77 -20.04
CA GLN A 124 0.32 7.74 -19.87
C GLN A 124 0.86 8.98 -19.14
N TRP A 125 1.55 9.83 -19.90
CA TRP A 125 2.30 10.98 -19.40
C TRP A 125 1.46 12.24 -19.11
N THR A 126 0.13 12.15 -19.09
CA THR A 126 -0.69 13.35 -18.81
C THR A 126 -0.90 13.58 -17.31
N THR A 127 -0.88 12.54 -16.45
CA THR A 127 -0.88 12.68 -14.98
C THR A 127 -0.36 11.40 -14.29
N PRO A 128 0.61 11.47 -13.36
CA PRO A 128 1.01 10.31 -12.58
C PRO A 128 -0.12 9.91 -11.60
N ASN A 129 -0.73 8.75 -11.84
CA ASN A 129 -1.94 8.32 -11.14
C ASN A 129 -1.71 7.05 -10.32
N THR A 130 -1.14 7.26 -9.14
CA THR A 130 -1.02 6.23 -8.12
C THR A 130 -1.64 6.71 -6.81
N ALA A 131 -2.33 5.81 -6.13
CA ALA A 131 -2.87 5.99 -4.80
C ALA A 131 -2.07 5.12 -3.83
N VAL A 132 -1.29 5.75 -2.95
CA VAL A 132 -0.32 5.07 -2.09
C VAL A 132 -0.93 4.86 -0.70
N PHE A 133 -1.01 3.61 -0.27
CA PHE A 133 -1.26 3.24 1.11
C PHE A 133 0.08 3.10 1.86
N LEU A 134 0.26 3.91 2.88
CA LEU A 134 1.42 3.90 3.77
C LEU A 134 0.90 4.13 5.19
N ASP A 135 0.83 3.09 6.01
CA ASP A 135 0.08 3.08 7.29
C ASP A 135 0.26 4.33 8.17
N TRP A 136 1.48 4.84 8.30
CA TRP A 136 1.84 6.04 9.07
C TRP A 136 1.16 7.31 8.56
N CYS A 137 1.05 7.44 7.24
CA CYS A 137 0.43 8.56 6.57
C CYS A 137 -1.06 8.30 6.22
N SER A 138 -1.49 7.03 6.18
CA SER A 138 -2.83 6.62 5.79
C SER A 138 -3.78 6.45 6.98
N PHE A 139 -3.28 6.16 8.17
CA PHE A 139 -4.04 6.05 9.41
C PHE A 139 -3.74 7.20 10.37
N TYR A 140 -4.71 7.55 11.21
CA TYR A 140 -4.50 8.52 12.29
C TYR A 140 -3.51 7.99 13.33
N GLN A 141 -2.48 8.77 13.61
CA GLN A 141 -1.40 8.40 14.52
C GLN A 141 -1.59 9.01 15.90
N ARG A 142 -0.89 8.51 16.92
CA ARG A 142 -0.94 9.13 18.26
C ARG A 142 -0.22 10.49 18.29
N PRO A 143 -0.58 11.39 19.22
CA PRO A 143 -1.85 11.42 19.94
C PRO A 143 -3.04 11.61 18.99
N ARG A 144 -4.10 10.83 19.21
CA ARG A 144 -5.36 10.90 18.45
C ARG A 144 -6.35 11.79 19.19
N VAL A 145 -7.06 12.66 18.47
CA VAL A 145 -8.03 13.61 19.02
C VAL A 145 -9.41 13.45 18.37
N GLY A 146 -10.48 13.83 19.08
CA GLY A 146 -11.85 13.72 18.55
C GLY A 146 -12.16 12.30 18.05
N ASP A 147 -12.62 12.20 16.80
CA ASP A 147 -13.03 10.94 16.17
C ASP A 147 -11.86 10.11 15.61
N GLU A 148 -10.62 10.60 15.67
CA GLU A 148 -9.44 9.91 15.13
C GLU A 148 -9.21 8.52 15.77
N GLU A 149 -9.57 8.35 17.06
CA GLU A 149 -9.51 7.05 17.74
C GLU A 149 -10.49 6.04 17.13
N ALA A 150 -11.71 6.46 16.83
CA ALA A 150 -12.72 5.62 16.20
C ALA A 150 -12.32 5.29 14.75
N MET A 151 -11.86 6.29 13.99
CA MET A 151 -11.40 6.12 12.62
C MET A 151 -10.22 5.15 12.52
N PHE A 152 -9.23 5.27 13.41
CA PHE A 152 -8.11 4.33 13.46
C PHE A 152 -8.57 2.88 13.74
N LYS A 153 -9.50 2.68 14.68
CA LYS A 153 -10.04 1.34 14.98
C LYS A 153 -10.80 0.74 13.80
N LYS A 154 -11.57 1.56 13.06
CA LYS A 154 -12.24 1.14 11.82
C LYS A 154 -11.20 0.73 10.77
N ALA A 155 -10.21 1.58 10.53
CA ALA A 155 -9.16 1.32 9.54
C ALA A 155 -8.35 0.03 9.81
N LEU A 156 -8.10 -0.29 11.09
CA LEU A 156 -7.42 -1.53 11.49
C LEU A 156 -8.17 -2.81 11.07
N GLN A 157 -9.51 -2.77 10.97
CA GLN A 157 -10.30 -3.94 10.56
C GLN A 157 -10.04 -4.32 9.10
N HIS A 158 -9.60 -3.35 8.29
CA HIS A 158 -9.37 -3.52 6.87
C HIS A 158 -7.88 -3.60 6.50
N THR A 159 -6.94 -3.40 7.43
CA THR A 159 -5.50 -3.25 7.10
C THR A 159 -4.95 -4.37 6.20
N ASN A 160 -5.35 -5.62 6.42
CA ASN A 160 -4.88 -6.75 5.63
C ASN A 160 -5.28 -6.67 4.15
N ILE A 161 -6.35 -5.95 3.81
CA ILE A 161 -6.83 -5.86 2.43
C ILE A 161 -5.81 -5.19 1.51
N TRP A 162 -5.07 -4.20 2.02
CA TRP A 162 -4.08 -3.46 1.25
C TRP A 162 -2.92 -4.32 0.77
N TYR A 163 -2.63 -5.42 1.47
CA TYR A 163 -1.51 -6.31 1.15
C TYR A 163 -1.94 -7.65 0.54
N ALA A 164 -3.23 -7.97 0.58
CA ALA A 164 -3.76 -9.28 0.18
C ALA A 164 -4.75 -9.22 -1.00
N ASN A 165 -5.12 -8.02 -1.47
CA ASN A 165 -6.06 -7.86 -2.57
C ASN A 165 -5.34 -7.75 -3.92
N ALA A 166 -5.70 -8.61 -4.87
CA ALA A 166 -5.15 -8.71 -6.22
C ALA A 166 -5.19 -7.41 -7.05
N LYS A 167 -5.95 -6.40 -6.62
CA LYS A 167 -6.07 -5.09 -7.26
C LYS A 167 -5.13 -4.05 -6.69
N THR A 168 -4.31 -4.41 -5.71
CA THR A 168 -3.22 -3.59 -5.20
C THR A 168 -1.88 -4.06 -5.77
N LYS A 169 -0.89 -3.17 -5.74
CA LYS A 169 0.52 -3.52 -5.86
C LYS A 169 1.14 -3.42 -4.47
N VAL A 170 1.97 -4.37 -4.10
CA VAL A 170 2.66 -4.40 -2.81
C VAL A 170 4.15 -4.17 -3.03
N TRP A 171 4.66 -3.06 -2.51
CA TRP A 171 6.08 -2.76 -2.54
C TRP A 171 6.68 -2.96 -1.16
N CYS A 172 7.55 -3.95 -1.03
CA CYS A 172 8.24 -4.29 0.21
C CYS A 172 9.57 -3.55 0.28
N LEU A 173 9.72 -2.63 1.22
CA LEU A 173 10.99 -1.99 1.53
C LEU A 173 11.81 -2.91 2.45
N THR A 174 12.46 -3.93 1.87
CA THR A 174 13.15 -4.95 2.65
C THR A 174 14.52 -4.50 3.19
N THR A 175 15.01 -3.34 2.76
CA THR A 175 16.22 -2.71 3.34
C THR A 175 15.88 -2.04 4.65
N VAL A 176 16.69 -2.31 5.66
CA VAL A 176 16.60 -1.70 6.99
C VAL A 176 17.89 -0.93 7.31
N ALA A 177 17.79 0.10 8.15
CA ALA A 177 18.97 0.80 8.63
C ALA A 177 19.86 -0.12 9.50
N GLU A 178 21.15 0.21 9.62
CA GLU A 178 22.09 -0.56 10.46
C GLU A 178 21.59 -0.64 11.91
N GLY A 179 21.69 -1.83 12.53
CA GLY A 179 21.22 -2.08 13.90
C GLY A 179 19.71 -2.22 14.06
N VAL A 180 18.92 -2.01 12.99
CA VAL A 180 17.48 -2.25 12.96
C VAL A 180 17.22 -3.72 12.63
N ARG A 181 16.29 -4.36 13.36
CA ARG A 181 15.90 -5.75 13.08
C ARG A 181 15.47 -5.89 11.61
N GLU A 182 16.05 -6.87 10.93
CA GLU A 182 15.77 -7.22 9.54
C GLU A 182 14.29 -7.44 9.26
N TYR A 183 13.90 -7.14 8.02
CA TYR A 183 12.51 -7.20 7.56
C TYR A 183 11.87 -8.57 7.79
N ASP A 184 12.52 -9.65 7.32
CA ASP A 184 11.99 -11.02 7.41
C ASP A 184 11.99 -11.59 8.84
N MET A 185 12.61 -10.89 9.78
CA MET A 185 12.63 -11.23 11.21
C MET A 185 11.56 -10.51 12.03
N ARG A 186 10.69 -9.71 11.39
CA ARG A 186 9.59 -9.00 12.02
C ARG A 186 8.26 -9.65 11.71
N GLY A 187 7.38 -9.74 12.71
CA GLY A 187 6.08 -10.40 12.57
C GLY A 187 5.22 -9.76 11.47
N TRP A 188 5.01 -8.44 11.55
CA TRP A 188 4.06 -7.75 10.68
C TRP A 188 4.55 -7.59 9.22
N PRO A 189 5.75 -7.04 8.93
CA PRO A 189 6.27 -6.97 7.56
C PRO A 189 6.42 -8.34 6.88
N ARG A 190 6.78 -9.39 7.64
CA ARG A 190 6.83 -10.76 7.13
C ARG A 190 5.44 -11.28 6.77
N PHE A 191 4.43 -11.01 7.61
CA PHE A 191 3.04 -11.35 7.31
C PHE A 191 2.57 -10.65 6.04
N GLU A 192 2.78 -9.33 5.91
CA GLU A 192 2.42 -8.52 4.73
C GLU A 192 3.08 -9.08 3.45
N LYS A 193 4.39 -9.39 3.50
CA LYS A 193 5.10 -10.04 2.40
C LYS A 193 4.48 -11.40 2.06
N ALA A 194 4.24 -12.25 3.05
CA ALA A 194 3.68 -13.58 2.82
C ALA A 194 2.28 -13.53 2.19
N VAL A 195 1.38 -12.66 2.67
CA VAL A 195 0.03 -12.54 2.08
C VAL A 195 0.05 -11.92 0.69
N SER A 196 0.99 -10.99 0.42
CA SER A 196 1.15 -10.43 -0.92
C SER A 196 1.51 -11.51 -1.93
N GLN A 197 2.34 -12.47 -1.54
CA GLN A 197 2.76 -13.57 -2.41
C GLN A 197 1.67 -14.62 -2.70
N LEU A 198 0.52 -14.60 -2.02
CA LEU A 198 -0.54 -15.58 -2.23
C LEU A 198 -1.42 -15.26 -3.44
N VAL A 199 -1.68 -13.97 -3.70
CA VAL A 199 -2.74 -13.52 -4.63
C VAL A 199 -2.18 -12.67 -5.77
N HIS A 200 -1.04 -12.01 -5.57
CA HIS A 200 -0.49 -11.09 -6.56
C HIS A 200 0.36 -11.81 -7.60
N ASP A 201 0.32 -11.32 -8.83
CA ASP A 201 1.28 -11.71 -9.86
C ASP A 201 2.70 -11.22 -9.50
N GLN A 202 3.73 -11.86 -10.07
CA GLN A 202 5.14 -11.56 -9.73
C GLN A 202 5.56 -10.09 -9.97
N GLY A 203 4.84 -9.34 -10.79
CA GLY A 203 5.09 -7.91 -11.04
C GLY A 203 4.31 -6.96 -10.11
N ASP A 204 3.35 -7.48 -9.34
CA ASP A 204 2.51 -6.69 -8.45
C ASP A 204 3.02 -6.71 -7.01
N ALA A 205 3.74 -7.76 -6.60
CA ALA A 205 4.42 -7.83 -5.32
C ALA A 205 5.95 -7.88 -5.50
N ILE A 206 6.65 -6.78 -5.24
CA ILE A 206 8.11 -6.67 -5.41
C ILE A 206 8.81 -6.05 -4.20
N SER A 207 10.11 -6.31 -4.05
CA SER A 207 10.99 -5.57 -3.16
C SER A 207 11.55 -4.33 -3.84
N ILE A 208 11.57 -3.21 -3.11
CA ILE A 208 12.18 -1.94 -3.54
C ILE A 208 13.43 -1.58 -2.72
N ALA A 209 14.07 -2.59 -2.10
CA ALA A 209 15.21 -2.45 -1.20
C ALA A 209 16.45 -1.73 -1.74
N ASN A 210 16.66 -1.71 -3.05
CA ASN A 210 17.90 -1.21 -3.66
C ASN A 210 17.65 -0.18 -4.76
N VAL A 211 16.54 0.54 -4.67
CA VAL A 211 16.21 1.57 -5.65
C VAL A 211 17.19 2.73 -5.56
N SER A 212 17.79 3.06 -6.69
CA SER A 212 18.68 4.20 -6.86
C SER A 212 18.04 5.21 -7.81
N LYS A 213 18.27 6.50 -7.57
CA LYS A 213 17.78 7.57 -8.43
C LYS A 213 18.23 7.36 -9.88
N GLY A 214 17.28 7.45 -10.82
CA GLY A 214 17.55 7.28 -12.25
C GLY A 214 17.49 5.83 -12.76
N GLN A 215 17.21 4.84 -11.91
CA GLN A 215 16.89 3.49 -12.38
C GLN A 215 15.54 3.46 -13.10
N THR A 216 15.42 2.59 -14.10
CA THR A 216 14.14 2.36 -14.79
C THR A 216 13.25 1.44 -13.96
N TRP A 217 11.93 1.57 -14.10
CA TRP A 217 11.00 0.64 -13.44
C TRP A 217 11.25 -0.82 -13.83
N VAL A 218 11.60 -1.08 -15.09
CA VAL A 218 11.90 -2.44 -15.58
C VAL A 218 13.08 -3.06 -14.83
N ASP A 219 14.09 -2.26 -14.50
CA ASP A 219 15.23 -2.74 -13.71
C ASP A 219 14.83 -2.98 -12.25
N ILE A 220 14.06 -2.06 -11.66
CA ILE A 220 13.54 -2.18 -10.29
C ILE A 220 12.68 -3.43 -10.14
N GLU A 221 11.71 -3.63 -11.03
CA GLU A 221 10.83 -4.81 -11.04
C GLU A 221 11.63 -6.10 -11.22
N ARG A 222 12.58 -6.13 -12.16
CA ARG A 222 13.43 -7.30 -12.42
C ARG A 222 14.29 -7.67 -11.20
N MET A 223 14.90 -6.68 -10.55
CA MET A 223 15.76 -6.89 -9.38
C MET A 223 14.97 -7.13 -8.10
N GLY A 224 13.75 -6.61 -8.03
CA GLY A 224 12.86 -6.67 -6.88
C GLY A 224 11.99 -7.92 -6.81
N LYS A 225 12.06 -8.83 -7.79
CA LYS A 225 11.25 -10.06 -7.77
C LYS A 225 11.41 -10.81 -6.46
N MET A 226 10.31 -10.94 -5.73
CA MET A 226 10.29 -11.73 -4.51
C MET A 226 9.98 -13.18 -4.87
N SER A 227 10.89 -14.10 -4.52
CA SER A 227 10.62 -15.53 -4.64
C SER A 227 9.46 -15.91 -3.72
N GLN A 228 8.44 -16.60 -4.25
CA GLN A 228 7.48 -17.33 -3.42
C GLN A 228 8.27 -18.39 -2.65
N GLU A 229 8.37 -18.21 -1.34
CA GLU A 229 8.93 -19.22 -0.45
C GLU A 229 7.79 -20.09 0.06
N ALA A 230 7.96 -21.41 0.00
CA ALA A 230 7.01 -22.32 0.62
C ALA A 230 6.90 -21.99 2.12
N PRO A 231 5.70 -22.05 2.73
CA PRO A 231 5.57 -21.89 4.17
C PRO A 231 6.55 -22.81 4.89
N LEU A 232 7.34 -22.26 5.82
CA LEU A 232 8.22 -23.07 6.65
C LEU A 232 7.36 -24.13 7.35
N HIS A 233 7.82 -25.39 7.29
CA HIS A 233 7.14 -26.46 8.02
C HIS A 233 7.03 -26.09 9.51
N PRO A 234 5.85 -26.33 10.12
CA PRO A 234 5.60 -26.00 11.53
C PRO A 234 6.53 -26.74 12.50
#